data_AF-A0A7X8JER8-F1
#
_entry.id   AF-A0A7X8JER8-F1
#
_cell.length_a   1.000
_cell.length_b   1.000
_cell.length_c   1.000
_cell.angle_alpha   90.00
_cell.angle_beta   90.00
_cell.angle_gamma   90.00
#
_symmetry.space_group_name_H-M   'P 1'
#
loop_
_entity.id
_entity.type
_entity.pdbx_description
1 polymer ?
#
loop_
_entity_poly.entity_id
_entity_poly.type
_entity_poly.pdbx_seq_one_letter_code
_entity_poly.pdbx_strand_id
1 'polypeptide(L)'
;MKRVFSLIIAMLLIFTMTACSQPDTVKPGSAAVNEGSSAADDNMSTDKGQDPGAVMRVKVMNMDSSSFLAASMEEGANAADIYRINAEKIKLFDKNSVSADIDELKTGMIVDIHYDGAVMESFPMQLGGIGSIHIREEGDDIAGLYMQVIKDLYKVDPGLNSDIQRLAFDLNGAPNLTETEKTALVYLAGNEFGLETLRGTFEELREQGYIDKDLLAFETGLLYTIEVKSQEEDSFVFDARKWRGGDGAYYFLNCTAKKGKDGWTYTIGGEAIS
;
A
#
# COMPACT_ATOMS: atom_id res chain seq x y z
N MET A 1 0.06 -20.02 33.99
CA MET A 1 -1.28 -19.41 34.14
C MET A 1 -1.09 -17.91 33.96
N LYS A 2 -1.55 -17.22 32.92
CA LYS A 2 -2.82 -17.28 32.18
C LYS A 2 -2.56 -17.19 30.67
N ARG A 3 -3.34 -17.95 29.90
CA ARG A 3 -3.42 -17.90 28.43
C ARG A 3 -4.35 -16.74 28.05
N VAL A 4 -4.00 -15.97 27.02
CA VAL A 4 -4.97 -15.11 26.34
C VAL A 4 -4.98 -15.54 24.88
N PHE A 5 -6.18 -15.91 24.44
CA PHE A 5 -6.53 -16.54 23.17
C PHE A 5 -6.60 -15.52 22.03
N SER A 6 -6.31 -16.01 20.83
CA SER A 6 -6.54 -15.42 19.51
C SER A 6 -7.92 -14.80 19.31
N LEU A 7 -7.98 -13.78 18.46
CA LEU A 7 -9.12 -13.55 17.58
C LEU A 7 -8.63 -13.26 16.16
N ILE A 8 -8.87 -14.23 15.27
CA ILE A 8 -8.85 -14.08 13.82
C ILE A 8 -10.28 -13.68 13.44
N ILE A 9 -10.45 -12.53 12.80
CA ILE A 9 -11.75 -12.11 12.23
C ILE A 9 -11.65 -12.29 10.72
N ALA A 10 -12.19 -13.40 10.24
CA ALA A 10 -12.60 -13.58 8.86
C ALA A 10 -14.10 -13.28 8.79
N MET A 11 -14.53 -12.29 7.99
CA MET A 11 -15.94 -12.02 7.77
C MET A 11 -16.24 -11.94 6.27
N LEU A 12 -16.68 -13.08 5.76
CA LEU A 12 -17.32 -13.27 4.46
C LEU A 12 -18.83 -13.06 4.65
N LEU A 13 -19.46 -12.14 3.91
CA LEU A 13 -20.93 -12.07 3.83
C LEU A 13 -21.38 -11.79 2.39
N ILE A 14 -21.85 -12.85 1.74
CA ILE A 14 -22.78 -12.84 0.62
C ILE A 14 -24.11 -13.32 1.20
N PHE A 15 -25.24 -12.63 0.99
CA PHE A 15 -26.56 -13.26 0.74
C PHE A 15 -27.60 -12.21 0.27
N THR A 16 -27.87 -12.31 -1.04
CA THR A 16 -29.15 -12.32 -1.79
C THR A 16 -30.40 -11.55 -1.32
N MET A 17 -30.94 -10.84 -2.32
CA MET A 17 -32.31 -10.30 -2.50
C MET A 17 -33.46 -11.29 -2.25
N THR A 18 -34.67 -10.71 -2.06
CA THR A 18 -36.05 -11.11 -2.46
C THR A 18 -37.02 -10.89 -1.26
N ALA A 19 -38.29 -10.47 -1.32
CA ALA A 19 -39.14 -9.62 -2.16
C ALA A 19 -40.53 -9.52 -1.44
N CYS A 20 -41.46 -8.75 -2.03
CA CYS A 20 -42.93 -8.74 -1.84
C CYS A 20 -43.47 -8.02 -0.58
N SER A 21 -44.62 -7.33 -0.56
CA SER A 21 -45.67 -6.94 -1.54
C SER A 21 -46.70 -6.11 -0.73
N GLN A 22 -47.01 -4.85 -1.09
CA GLN A 22 -48.25 -4.38 -1.76
C GLN A 22 -49.49 -4.14 -0.82
N PRO A 23 -50.60 -3.51 -1.28
CA PRO A 23 -50.99 -2.09 -1.05
C PRO A 23 -52.30 -1.92 -0.24
N ASP A 24 -52.80 -0.68 -0.01
CA ASP A 24 -54.26 -0.38 -0.07
C ASP A 24 -54.64 1.14 -0.03
N THR A 25 -55.34 1.55 -1.10
CA THR A 25 -56.57 2.40 -1.21
C THR A 25 -56.75 3.80 -0.56
N VAL A 26 -56.55 4.87 -1.37
CA VAL A 26 -57.52 5.89 -1.92
C VAL A 26 -58.93 6.01 -1.24
N LYS A 27 -59.50 7.16 -0.79
CA LYS A 27 -60.03 8.42 -1.46
C LYS A 27 -60.88 9.27 -0.43
N PRO A 28 -61.62 10.38 -0.75
CA PRO A 28 -61.39 11.69 -1.44
C PRO A 28 -61.83 12.97 -0.64
N GLY A 29 -61.54 14.16 -1.21
CA GLY A 29 -62.32 15.42 -1.11
C GLY A 29 -61.55 16.56 -0.42
N SER A 30 -61.49 17.82 -0.86
CA SER A 30 -62.28 18.63 -1.79
C SER A 30 -61.43 19.82 -2.27
N ALA A 31 -61.80 20.37 -3.43
CA ALA A 31 -61.16 21.46 -4.16
C ALA A 31 -61.09 22.82 -3.43
N ALA A 32 -60.05 23.61 -3.75
CA ALA A 32 -60.17 25.05 -3.99
C ALA A 32 -58.95 25.57 -4.79
N VAL A 33 -59.26 26.45 -5.74
CA VAL A 33 -58.42 27.10 -6.75
C VAL A 33 -57.62 28.25 -6.14
N ASN A 34 -56.38 28.48 -6.59
CA ASN A 34 -55.89 29.85 -6.76
C ASN A 34 -54.76 29.92 -7.81
N GLU A 35 -54.96 30.78 -8.81
CA GLU A 35 -53.94 31.24 -9.76
C GLU A 35 -53.13 32.38 -9.12
N GLY A 36 -51.83 32.47 -9.40
CA GLY A 36 -51.02 33.62 -8.95
C GLY A 36 -49.52 33.49 -9.15
N SER A 37 -49.06 33.85 -10.34
CA SER A 37 -47.85 34.63 -10.66
C SER A 37 -46.49 34.36 -9.98
N SER A 38 -45.50 34.12 -10.85
CA SER A 38 -44.11 34.60 -10.83
C SER A 38 -43.23 34.37 -9.59
N ALA A 39 -42.18 33.57 -9.76
CA ALA A 39 -40.83 34.08 -10.00
C ALA A 39 -39.88 32.88 -10.07
N ALA A 40 -38.98 32.92 -11.04
CA ALA A 40 -37.84 32.03 -11.10
C ALA A 40 -37.02 32.18 -9.82
N ASP A 41 -36.69 31.06 -9.18
CA ASP A 41 -35.56 30.99 -8.28
C ASP A 41 -34.73 29.78 -8.71
N ASP A 42 -33.83 30.05 -9.64
CA ASP A 42 -32.66 29.23 -9.92
C ASP A 42 -31.83 29.20 -8.64
N ASN A 43 -32.11 28.26 -7.75
CA ASN A 43 -31.19 27.94 -6.68
C ASN A 43 -30.08 27.06 -7.24
N MET A 44 -29.19 27.73 -7.96
CA MET A 44 -27.88 27.25 -8.33
C MET A 44 -27.12 27.00 -7.03
N SER A 45 -27.17 25.76 -6.55
CA SER A 45 -26.26 25.25 -5.53
C SER A 45 -24.84 25.46 -6.02
N THR A 46 -24.26 26.59 -5.63
CA THR A 46 -22.81 26.75 -5.63
C THR A 46 -22.30 25.73 -4.63
N ASP A 47 -21.74 24.64 -5.17
CA ASP A 47 -20.84 23.75 -4.46
C ASP A 47 -19.72 24.62 -3.88
N LYS A 48 -19.93 25.09 -2.65
CA LYS A 48 -18.87 25.68 -1.85
C LYS A 48 -17.99 24.50 -1.49
N GLY A 49 -16.96 24.29 -2.32
CA GLY A 49 -15.91 23.33 -2.08
C GLY A 49 -15.56 23.36 -0.61
N GLN A 50 -15.83 22.24 0.05
CA GLN A 50 -15.57 22.05 1.47
C GLN A 50 -14.08 22.29 1.66
N ASP A 51 -13.72 23.30 2.46
CA ASP A 51 -12.33 23.56 2.82
C ASP A 51 -11.77 22.28 3.45
N PRO A 52 -10.74 21.65 2.86
CA PRO A 52 -10.18 20.42 3.41
C PRO A 52 -9.69 20.69 4.84
N GLY A 53 -10.37 20.09 5.82
CA GLY A 53 -10.10 20.30 7.24
C GLY A 53 -8.75 19.74 7.70
N ALA A 54 -8.08 18.93 6.89
CA ALA A 54 -6.79 18.34 7.18
C ALA A 54 -5.90 18.18 5.92
N VAL A 55 -4.60 18.09 6.16
CA VAL A 55 -3.57 17.77 5.15
C VAL A 55 -2.75 16.60 5.66
N MET A 56 -2.47 15.61 4.80
CA MET A 56 -1.60 14.49 5.10
C MET A 56 -0.50 14.38 4.06
N ARG A 57 0.76 14.37 4.48
CA ARG A 57 1.89 14.13 3.60
C ARG A 57 2.13 12.64 3.44
N VAL A 58 2.20 12.19 2.19
CA VAL A 58 2.44 10.79 1.87
C VAL A 58 3.46 10.65 0.74
N LYS A 59 4.12 9.49 0.69
CA LYS A 59 4.88 9.05 -0.49
C LYS A 59 4.01 8.09 -1.31
N VAL A 60 4.00 8.27 -2.63
CA VAL A 60 3.33 7.38 -3.58
C VAL A 60 4.14 6.08 -3.71
N MET A 61 3.55 4.95 -3.32
CA MET A 61 4.23 3.64 -3.26
C MET A 61 3.97 2.75 -4.46
N ASN A 62 2.81 2.91 -5.12
CA ASN A 62 2.52 2.32 -6.42
C ASN A 62 1.37 3.10 -7.08
N MET A 63 1.25 3.00 -8.40
CA MET A 63 0.10 3.51 -9.15
C MET A 63 -0.73 2.35 -9.74
N ASP A 64 -2.04 2.52 -9.80
CA ASP A 64 -3.01 1.65 -10.49
C ASP A 64 -4.04 2.54 -11.18
N SER A 65 -3.78 2.90 -12.43
CA SER A 65 -4.58 3.82 -13.24
C SER A 65 -4.81 5.17 -12.51
N SER A 66 -5.95 5.32 -11.83
CA SER A 66 -6.33 6.52 -11.06
C SER A 66 -6.28 6.33 -9.55
N SER A 67 -5.81 5.19 -9.05
CA SER A 67 -5.62 4.92 -7.62
C SER A 67 -4.16 4.67 -7.28
N PHE A 68 -3.75 4.92 -6.05
CA PHE A 68 -2.40 4.61 -5.59
C PHE A 68 -2.38 4.14 -4.15
N LEU A 69 -1.38 3.33 -3.79
CA LEU A 69 -1.02 3.10 -2.40
C LEU A 69 -0.06 4.20 -1.97
N ALA A 70 -0.26 4.69 -0.75
CA ALA A 70 0.55 5.75 -0.17
C ALA A 70 1.07 5.33 1.20
N ALA A 71 2.32 5.69 1.51
CA ALA A 71 2.90 5.55 2.84
C ALA A 71 2.90 6.91 3.53
N SER A 72 2.41 6.99 4.77
CA SER A 72 2.48 8.22 5.56
C SER A 72 3.92 8.66 5.76
N MET A 73 4.15 9.97 5.61
CA MET A 73 5.41 10.65 5.90
C MET A 73 5.30 11.55 7.14
N GLU A 74 4.19 11.46 7.88
CA GLU A 74 3.96 12.25 9.08
C GLU A 74 4.91 11.85 10.22
N GLU A 75 5.31 12.84 11.03
CA GLU A 75 6.08 12.58 12.23
C GLU A 75 5.25 11.75 13.22
N GLY A 76 5.80 10.64 13.69
CA GLY A 76 5.09 9.74 14.61
C GLY A 76 4.07 8.80 13.95
N ALA A 77 4.06 8.70 12.62
CA ALA A 77 3.25 7.71 11.90
C ALA A 77 3.50 6.29 12.43
N ASN A 78 2.42 5.53 12.61
CA ASN A 78 2.51 4.10 12.93
C ASN A 78 2.96 3.32 11.68
N ALA A 79 3.62 2.17 11.86
CA ALA A 79 4.03 1.31 10.75
C ALA A 79 2.84 0.90 9.85
N ALA A 80 1.63 0.83 10.39
CA ALA A 80 0.41 0.50 9.65
C ALA A 80 -0.19 1.67 8.84
N ASP A 81 0.40 2.87 8.92
CA ASP A 81 -0.13 4.10 8.29
C ASP A 81 0.12 4.14 6.79
N ILE A 82 -0.49 3.19 6.08
CA ILE A 82 -0.55 3.10 4.63
C ILE A 82 -1.99 3.27 4.15
N TYR A 83 -2.16 3.96 3.03
CA TYR A 83 -3.46 4.43 2.56
C TYR A 83 -3.70 4.03 1.11
N ARG A 84 -4.90 3.58 0.80
CA ARG A 84 -5.39 3.44 -0.57
C ARG A 84 -6.12 4.72 -0.95
N ILE A 85 -5.57 5.44 -1.92
CA ILE A 85 -6.11 6.70 -2.39
C ILE A 85 -6.70 6.50 -3.78
N ASN A 86 -7.95 6.90 -3.97
CA ASN A 86 -8.56 7.01 -5.29
C ASN A 86 -8.51 8.48 -5.72
N ALA A 87 -7.74 8.77 -6.76
CA ALA A 87 -7.59 10.10 -7.34
C ALA A 87 -8.54 10.34 -8.53
N GLU A 88 -9.44 9.40 -8.84
CA GLU A 88 -10.45 9.58 -9.88
C GLU A 88 -11.30 10.82 -9.56
N LYS A 89 -11.33 11.79 -10.49
CA LYS A 89 -12.05 13.08 -10.37
C LYS A 89 -11.56 13.98 -9.22
N ILE A 90 -10.43 13.67 -8.59
CA ILE A 90 -9.79 14.54 -7.61
C ILE A 90 -8.93 15.56 -8.37
N LYS A 91 -8.97 16.82 -7.91
CA LYS A 91 -8.10 17.88 -8.46
C LYS A 91 -6.66 17.61 -8.06
N LEU A 92 -5.77 17.52 -9.04
CA LEU A 92 -4.33 17.36 -8.85
C LEU A 92 -3.62 18.67 -9.20
N PHE A 93 -2.63 19.04 -8.40
CA PHE A 93 -1.80 20.22 -8.62
C PHE A 93 -0.32 19.84 -8.59
N ASP A 94 0.47 20.45 -9.47
CA ASP A 94 1.92 20.34 -9.47
C ASP A 94 2.55 21.15 -8.30
N LYS A 95 3.88 21.10 -8.19
CA LYS A 95 4.64 21.84 -7.17
C LYS A 95 4.52 23.36 -7.24
N ASN A 96 4.01 23.90 -8.35
CA ASN A 96 3.78 25.32 -8.56
C ASN A 96 2.29 25.69 -8.40
N SER A 97 1.46 24.76 -7.88
CA SER A 97 0.02 24.89 -7.74
C SER A 97 -0.73 25.06 -9.07
N VAL A 98 -0.16 24.57 -10.17
CA VAL A 98 -0.81 24.50 -11.49
C VAL A 98 -1.56 23.18 -11.60
N SER A 99 -2.73 23.18 -12.24
CA SER A 99 -3.49 21.94 -12.49
C SER A 99 -2.61 20.92 -13.22
N ALA A 100 -2.58 19.69 -12.72
CA ALA A 100 -1.80 18.59 -13.25
C ALA A 100 -2.69 17.42 -13.67
N ASP A 101 -2.22 16.62 -14.63
CA ASP A 101 -2.87 15.37 -15.03
C ASP A 101 -2.37 14.19 -14.18
N ILE A 102 -3.20 13.15 -14.03
CA ILE A 102 -2.86 11.96 -13.22
C ILE A 102 -1.57 11.27 -13.68
N ASP A 103 -1.24 11.35 -14.97
CA ASP A 103 -0.01 10.79 -15.57
C ASP A 103 1.26 11.52 -15.09
N GLU A 104 1.12 12.71 -14.50
CA GLU A 104 2.23 13.43 -13.87
C GLU A 104 2.55 12.88 -12.48
N LEU A 105 1.60 12.18 -11.83
CA LEU A 105 1.83 11.53 -10.55
C LEU A 105 2.58 10.20 -10.75
N LYS A 106 3.74 10.06 -10.10
CA LYS A 106 4.61 8.90 -10.24
C LYS A 106 4.97 8.31 -8.89
N THR A 107 5.29 7.01 -8.87
CA THR A 107 5.84 6.34 -7.70
C THR A 107 7.10 7.07 -7.21
N GLY A 108 7.29 7.12 -5.89
CA GLY A 108 8.37 7.84 -5.23
C GLY A 108 8.06 9.31 -4.95
N MET A 109 7.11 9.94 -5.67
CA MET A 109 6.73 11.33 -5.40
C MET A 109 6.15 11.51 -3.99
N ILE A 110 6.44 12.67 -3.41
CA ILE A 110 5.83 13.12 -2.16
C ILE A 110 4.71 14.08 -2.48
N VAL A 111 3.53 13.82 -1.92
CA VAL A 111 2.33 14.62 -2.14
C VAL A 111 1.67 14.98 -0.81
N ASP A 112 1.01 16.13 -0.80
CA ASP A 112 0.11 16.54 0.28
C ASP A 112 -1.33 16.22 -0.17
N ILE A 113 -2.05 15.39 0.60
CA ILE A 113 -3.46 15.06 0.38
C ILE A 113 -4.31 15.96 1.27
N HIS A 114 -5.16 16.76 0.66
CA HIS A 114 -6.10 17.63 1.33
C HIS A 114 -7.46 16.92 1.45
N TYR A 115 -7.93 16.70 2.67
CA TYR A 115 -9.12 15.90 2.95
C TYR A 115 -9.91 16.44 4.16
N ASP A 116 -11.07 15.87 4.46
CA ASP A 116 -11.99 16.40 5.49
C ASP A 116 -11.64 16.01 6.94
N GLY A 117 -10.56 15.25 7.14
CA GLY A 117 -10.13 14.72 8.44
C GLY A 117 -10.67 13.33 8.77
N ALA A 118 -11.59 12.77 7.97
CA ALA A 118 -12.10 11.43 8.19
C ALA A 118 -11.11 10.37 7.70
N VAL A 119 -10.86 9.36 8.55
CA VAL A 119 -10.06 8.18 8.22
C VAL A 119 -10.92 6.94 8.43
N MET A 120 -10.99 6.07 7.43
CA MET A 120 -11.57 4.73 7.56
C MET A 120 -10.46 3.74 7.89
N GLU A 121 -10.52 3.16 9.10
CA GLU A 121 -9.53 2.24 9.66
C GLU A 121 -9.59 0.81 9.04
N SER A 122 -9.62 0.73 7.70
CA SER A 122 -9.36 -0.51 6.96
C SER A 122 -7.85 -0.74 6.78
N PHE A 123 -7.45 -1.88 6.20
CA PHE A 123 -6.05 -2.11 5.80
C PHE A 123 -5.94 -2.45 4.31
N PRO A 124 -5.32 -1.58 3.48
CA PRO A 124 -4.85 -0.23 3.79
C PRO A 124 -5.98 0.71 4.23
N MET A 125 -5.65 1.80 4.92
CA MET A 125 -6.63 2.79 5.34
C MET A 125 -7.16 3.59 4.15
N GLN A 126 -8.28 4.27 4.32
CA GLN A 126 -8.84 5.18 3.31
C GLN A 126 -9.14 6.54 3.94
N LEU A 127 -9.09 7.60 3.14
CA LEU A 127 -9.42 8.95 3.56
C LEU A 127 -10.80 9.35 3.04
N GLY A 128 -11.60 9.99 3.89
CA GLY A 128 -12.87 10.60 3.51
C GLY A 128 -12.67 12.00 2.92
N GLY A 129 -13.62 12.44 2.08
CA GLY A 129 -13.71 13.83 1.63
C GLY A 129 -12.44 14.42 1.02
N ILE A 130 -11.68 13.63 0.24
CA ILE A 130 -10.48 14.13 -0.45
C ILE A 130 -10.91 15.26 -1.41
N GLY A 131 -10.38 16.46 -1.18
CA GLY A 131 -10.68 17.64 -2.00
C GLY A 131 -9.64 17.89 -3.10
N SER A 132 -8.36 17.68 -2.79
CA SER A 132 -7.26 17.84 -3.76
C SER A 132 -5.99 17.11 -3.34
N ILE A 133 -5.10 16.88 -4.31
CA ILE A 133 -3.76 16.32 -4.10
C ILE A 133 -2.74 17.30 -4.69
N HIS A 134 -1.69 17.60 -3.95
CA HIS A 134 -0.65 18.57 -4.34
C HIS A 134 0.70 17.89 -4.37
N ILE A 135 1.32 17.81 -5.54
CA ILE A 135 2.67 17.28 -5.70
C ILE A 135 3.66 18.26 -5.07
N ARG A 136 4.53 17.76 -4.19
CA ARG A 136 5.55 18.56 -3.51
C ARG A 136 6.89 18.45 -4.21
N GLU A 137 7.35 17.23 -4.34
CA GLU A 137 8.66 16.93 -4.92
C GLU A 137 8.73 15.50 -5.45
N GLU A 138 9.72 15.28 -6.30
CA GLU A 138 10.16 13.93 -6.66
C GLU A 138 10.93 13.35 -5.47
N GLY A 139 10.51 12.18 -5.00
CA GLY A 139 11.24 11.40 -4.02
C GLY A 139 11.78 10.11 -4.64
N ASP A 140 12.62 9.42 -3.87
CA ASP A 140 13.20 8.15 -4.29
C ASP A 140 12.21 6.98 -4.15
N ASP A 141 12.11 6.17 -5.21
CA ASP A 141 11.38 4.91 -5.26
C ASP A 141 12.26 3.71 -4.88
N ILE A 142 12.80 3.74 -3.65
CA ILE A 142 13.60 2.63 -3.11
C ILE A 142 12.75 1.38 -2.91
N ALA A 143 11.48 1.53 -2.53
CA ALA A 143 10.56 0.42 -2.38
C ALA A 143 10.31 -0.28 -3.73
N GLY A 144 10.13 0.47 -4.82
CA GLY A 144 10.02 -0.09 -6.18
C GLY A 144 11.28 -0.83 -6.61
N LEU A 145 12.47 -0.31 -6.29
CA LEU A 145 13.73 -1.03 -6.49
C LEU A 145 13.74 -2.37 -5.74
N TYR A 146 13.40 -2.37 -4.45
CA TYR A 146 13.37 -3.61 -3.68
C TYR A 146 12.28 -4.58 -4.13
N MET A 147 11.13 -4.08 -4.59
CA MET A 147 10.12 -4.91 -5.25
C MET A 147 10.71 -5.61 -6.48
N GLN A 148 11.49 -4.90 -7.30
CA GLN A 148 12.17 -5.51 -8.45
C GLN A 148 13.17 -6.58 -8.00
N VAL A 149 13.99 -6.31 -6.97
CA VAL A 149 14.92 -7.30 -6.38
C VAL A 149 14.17 -8.55 -5.90
N ILE A 150 13.05 -8.38 -5.20
CA ILE A 150 12.21 -9.48 -4.70
C ILE A 150 11.66 -10.30 -5.87
N LYS A 151 11.16 -9.65 -6.94
CA LYS A 151 10.69 -10.33 -8.16
C LYS A 151 11.80 -11.13 -8.84
N ASP A 152 13.02 -10.59 -8.89
CA ASP A 152 14.14 -11.26 -9.54
C ASP A 152 14.66 -12.44 -8.71
N LEU A 153 14.75 -12.31 -7.37
CA LEU A 153 15.01 -13.43 -6.46
C LEU A 153 13.90 -14.50 -6.52
N TYR A 154 12.64 -14.09 -6.66
CA TYR A 154 11.54 -15.04 -6.83
C TYR A 154 11.75 -15.87 -8.10
N LYS A 155 12.17 -15.26 -9.21
CA LYS A 155 12.38 -15.93 -10.51
C LYS A 155 13.64 -16.80 -10.59
N VAL A 156 14.74 -16.42 -9.93
CA VAL A 156 16.06 -17.03 -10.16
C VAL A 156 16.12 -18.52 -9.80
N ASP A 157 15.41 -18.92 -8.75
CA ASP A 157 15.25 -20.32 -8.35
C ASP A 157 13.76 -20.63 -8.11
N PRO A 158 13.02 -21.05 -9.13
CA PRO A 158 11.61 -21.38 -9.00
C PRO A 158 11.38 -22.67 -8.20
N GLY A 159 12.39 -23.53 -8.04
CA GLY A 159 12.27 -24.77 -7.27
C GLY A 159 11.92 -24.49 -5.80
N LEU A 160 12.51 -23.42 -5.25
CA LEU A 160 12.22 -22.94 -3.90
C LEU A 160 10.80 -22.38 -3.73
N ASN A 161 10.04 -22.14 -4.80
CA ASN A 161 8.72 -21.50 -4.69
C ASN A 161 7.55 -22.50 -4.62
N SER A 162 7.81 -23.81 -4.71
CA SER A 162 6.75 -24.83 -4.74
C SER A 162 6.02 -24.94 -3.40
N ASP A 163 4.70 -25.12 -3.38
CA ASP A 163 3.90 -25.35 -2.16
C ASP A 163 3.98 -24.25 -1.07
N ILE A 164 4.42 -23.05 -1.45
CA ILE A 164 4.44 -21.91 -0.53
C ILE A 164 3.03 -21.29 -0.43
N GLN A 165 2.71 -20.80 0.75
CA GLN A 165 1.46 -20.10 1.06
C GLN A 165 1.70 -18.66 1.47
N ARG A 166 2.94 -18.34 1.89
CA ARG A 166 3.28 -17.02 2.42
C ARG A 166 4.70 -16.57 2.12
N LEU A 167 4.87 -15.25 2.09
CA LEU A 167 6.16 -14.57 2.02
C LEU A 167 6.43 -13.85 3.34
N ALA A 168 7.61 -14.05 3.89
CA ALA A 168 8.08 -13.35 5.07
C ALA A 168 9.17 -12.36 4.69
N PHE A 169 9.23 -11.24 5.40
CA PHE A 169 10.17 -10.17 5.12
C PHE A 169 10.89 -9.71 6.38
N ASP A 170 12.20 -9.90 6.40
CA ASP A 170 13.13 -9.21 7.30
C ASP A 170 13.72 -8.01 6.56
N LEU A 171 13.35 -6.81 7.01
CA LEU A 171 13.79 -5.53 6.42
C LEU A 171 14.43 -4.65 7.50
N ASN A 172 14.90 -5.26 8.59
CA ASN A 172 15.59 -4.54 9.65
C ASN A 172 16.93 -3.99 9.14
N GLY A 173 17.55 -4.70 8.20
CA GLY A 173 18.74 -4.25 7.48
C GLY A 173 18.48 -3.21 6.37
N ALA A 174 17.25 -2.72 6.18
CA ALA A 174 16.92 -1.72 5.17
C ALA A 174 16.55 -0.36 5.81
N PRO A 175 17.54 0.39 6.36
CA PRO A 175 17.29 1.68 7.01
C PRO A 175 16.91 2.80 6.04
N ASN A 176 17.08 2.58 4.74
CA ASN A 176 16.71 3.51 3.67
C ASN A 176 15.22 3.43 3.28
N LEU A 177 14.40 2.73 4.07
CA LEU A 177 12.95 2.78 4.04
C LEU A 177 12.42 3.14 5.43
N THR A 178 11.40 4.00 5.49
CA THR A 178 10.61 4.19 6.71
C THR A 178 9.80 2.93 7.04
N GLU A 179 9.26 2.83 8.26
CA GLU A 179 8.41 1.69 8.62
C GLU A 179 7.10 1.63 7.81
N THR A 180 6.53 2.78 7.44
CA THR A 180 5.35 2.84 6.56
C THR A 180 5.69 2.37 5.14
N GLU A 181 6.86 2.74 4.60
CA GLU A 181 7.34 2.25 3.31
C GLU A 181 7.60 0.74 3.33
N LYS A 182 8.19 0.21 4.41
CA LYS A 182 8.38 -1.25 4.59
C LYS A 182 7.03 -1.98 4.59
N THR A 183 6.04 -1.47 5.32
CA THR A 183 4.69 -2.05 5.33
C THR A 183 4.04 -2.01 3.95
N ALA A 184 4.16 -0.87 3.24
CA ALA A 184 3.65 -0.74 1.88
C ALA A 184 4.32 -1.72 0.91
N LEU A 185 5.65 -1.87 0.96
CA LEU A 185 6.38 -2.85 0.14
C LEU A 185 5.89 -4.28 0.38
N VAL A 186 5.71 -4.67 1.65
CA VAL A 186 5.20 -6.00 2.01
C VAL A 186 3.77 -6.22 1.52
N TYR A 187 2.89 -5.23 1.71
CA TYR A 187 1.53 -5.28 1.18
C TYR A 187 1.51 -5.44 -0.35
N LEU A 188 2.34 -4.68 -1.06
CA LEU A 188 2.47 -4.77 -2.52
C LEU A 188 3.00 -6.14 -2.95
N ALA A 189 3.94 -6.73 -2.21
CA ALA A 189 4.46 -8.06 -2.51
C ALA A 189 3.36 -9.13 -2.38
N GLY A 190 2.52 -9.04 -1.34
CA GLY A 190 1.39 -9.95 -1.16
C GLY A 190 0.42 -9.92 -2.34
N ASN A 191 0.11 -8.72 -2.83
CA ASN A 191 -0.73 -8.54 -4.02
C ASN A 191 -0.06 -9.06 -5.30
N GLU A 192 1.23 -8.77 -5.49
CA GLU A 192 2.00 -9.18 -6.68
C GLU A 192 2.03 -10.71 -6.83
N PHE A 193 2.30 -11.42 -5.74
CA PHE A 193 2.47 -12.88 -5.77
C PHE A 193 1.19 -13.65 -5.42
N GLY A 194 0.14 -12.96 -4.95
CA GLY A 194 -1.11 -13.60 -4.51
C GLY A 194 -0.91 -14.49 -3.28
N LEU A 195 0.01 -14.11 -2.38
CA LEU A 195 0.39 -14.89 -1.20
C LEU A 195 0.16 -14.08 0.07
N GLU A 196 -0.06 -14.77 1.19
CA GLU A 196 -0.06 -14.12 2.49
C GLU A 196 1.32 -13.52 2.79
N THR A 197 1.37 -12.43 3.53
CA THR A 197 2.63 -11.79 3.88
C THR A 197 2.77 -11.56 5.37
N LEU A 198 4.01 -11.63 5.85
CA LEU A 198 4.34 -11.35 7.25
C LEU A 198 5.71 -10.69 7.40
N ARG A 199 5.89 -10.00 8.52
CA ARG A 199 7.14 -9.35 8.92
C ARG A 199 7.77 -10.15 10.05
N GLY A 200 9.09 -10.31 10.00
CA GLY A 200 9.84 -10.92 11.10
C GLY A 200 11.23 -11.32 10.67
N THR A 201 12.16 -11.24 11.61
CA THR A 201 13.48 -11.86 11.51
C THR A 201 13.34 -13.38 11.54
N PHE A 202 14.38 -14.07 11.08
CA PHE A 202 14.45 -15.53 11.16
C PHE A 202 14.09 -16.08 12.55
N GLU A 203 14.65 -15.46 13.60
CA GLU A 203 14.43 -15.88 14.99
C GLU A 203 13.00 -15.66 15.46
N GLU A 204 12.39 -14.51 15.13
CA GLU A 204 10.99 -14.24 15.48
C GLU A 204 10.05 -15.23 14.80
N LEU A 205 10.31 -15.58 13.54
CA LEU A 205 9.50 -16.54 12.79
C LEU A 205 9.66 -17.96 13.32
N ARG A 206 10.86 -18.32 13.76
CA ARG A 206 11.11 -19.57 14.48
C ARG A 206 10.35 -19.62 15.81
N GLU A 207 10.37 -18.55 16.58
CA GLU A 207 9.65 -18.45 17.86
C GLU A 207 8.13 -18.50 17.70
N GLN A 208 7.61 -17.93 16.61
CA GLN A 208 6.20 -17.99 16.24
C GLN A 208 5.77 -19.34 15.66
N GLY A 209 6.71 -20.26 15.42
CA GLY A 209 6.44 -21.60 14.88
C GLY A 209 6.22 -21.65 13.36
N TYR A 210 6.57 -20.59 12.63
CA TYR A 210 6.57 -20.61 11.17
C TYR A 210 7.78 -21.37 10.60
N ILE A 211 8.93 -21.24 11.26
CA ILE A 211 10.17 -21.94 10.89
C ILE A 211 10.41 -23.07 11.88
N ASP A 212 10.51 -24.29 11.37
CA ASP A 212 10.88 -25.45 12.16
C ASP A 212 12.38 -25.35 12.52
N LYS A 213 12.66 -25.36 13.83
CA LYS A 213 14.02 -25.23 14.36
C LYS A 213 14.88 -26.47 14.06
N ASP A 214 14.30 -27.65 14.18
CA ASP A 214 15.04 -28.91 14.13
C ASP A 214 15.29 -29.32 12.67
N LEU A 215 14.32 -29.08 11.80
CA LEU A 215 14.44 -29.29 10.35
C LEU A 215 15.10 -28.12 9.63
N LEU A 216 15.23 -26.96 10.30
CA LEU A 216 15.71 -25.71 9.72
C LEU A 216 14.95 -25.37 8.42
N ALA A 217 13.61 -25.41 8.48
CA ALA A 217 12.75 -25.37 7.30
C ALA A 217 11.56 -24.43 7.49
N PHE A 218 11.25 -23.65 6.46
CA PHE A 218 10.01 -22.91 6.31
C PHE A 218 9.15 -23.57 5.24
N GLU A 219 8.53 -24.70 5.59
CA GLU A 219 7.89 -25.60 4.62
C GLU A 219 6.89 -24.91 3.69
N THR A 220 6.14 -23.94 4.24
CA THR A 220 5.05 -23.21 3.58
C THR A 220 5.38 -21.76 3.26
N GLY A 221 6.65 -21.35 3.33
CA GLY A 221 7.00 -19.96 3.09
C GLY A 221 8.42 -19.69 2.61
N LEU A 222 8.65 -18.43 2.28
CA LEU A 222 9.95 -17.90 1.89
C LEU A 222 10.27 -16.69 2.74
N LEU A 223 11.44 -16.66 3.36
CA LEU A 223 11.96 -15.48 4.04
C LEU A 223 12.85 -14.69 3.09
N TYR A 224 12.42 -13.46 2.79
CA TYR A 224 13.23 -12.45 2.13
C TYR A 224 13.97 -11.62 3.17
N THR A 225 15.26 -11.37 2.95
CA THR A 225 16.02 -10.41 3.75
C THR A 225 16.75 -9.44 2.84
N ILE A 226 16.71 -8.15 3.19
CA ILE A 226 17.49 -7.10 2.52
C ILE A 226 18.36 -6.41 3.57
N GLU A 227 19.65 -6.25 3.27
CA GLU A 227 20.62 -5.65 4.16
C GLU A 227 21.52 -4.65 3.43
N VAL A 228 21.34 -3.36 3.71
CA VAL A 228 22.18 -2.28 3.22
C VAL A 228 23.53 -2.31 3.92
N LYS A 229 24.60 -2.34 3.15
CA LYS A 229 26.00 -2.42 3.61
C LYS A 229 26.67 -1.06 3.66
N SER A 230 26.38 -0.21 2.68
CA SER A 230 26.89 1.17 2.61
C SER A 230 25.94 2.03 1.80
N GLN A 231 25.87 3.31 2.10
CA GLN A 231 25.00 4.26 1.41
C GLN A 231 25.74 5.56 1.13
N GLU A 232 25.58 6.05 -0.09
CA GLU A 232 26.00 7.35 -0.60
C GLU A 232 24.75 8.12 -1.06
N GLU A 233 24.93 9.34 -1.58
CA GLU A 233 23.82 10.21 -2.01
C GLU A 233 22.97 9.58 -3.13
N ASP A 234 23.61 9.13 -4.20
CA ASP A 234 22.93 8.59 -5.41
C ASP A 234 23.19 7.08 -5.63
N SER A 235 23.75 6.39 -4.63
CA SER A 235 24.02 4.96 -4.72
C SER A 235 24.11 4.28 -3.36
N PHE A 236 23.89 2.97 -3.32
CA PHE A 236 24.13 2.17 -2.12
C PHE A 236 24.44 0.71 -2.48
N VAL A 237 25.11 0.03 -1.56
CA VAL A 237 25.41 -1.40 -1.67
C VAL A 237 24.52 -2.16 -0.71
N PHE A 238 23.94 -3.27 -1.17
CA PHE A 238 23.09 -4.12 -0.35
C PHE A 238 23.26 -5.60 -0.71
N ASP A 239 22.92 -6.46 0.24
CA ASP A 239 22.70 -7.88 0.00
C ASP A 239 21.19 -8.15 0.04
N ALA A 240 20.74 -9.11 -0.76
CA ALA A 240 19.38 -9.60 -0.70
C ALA A 240 19.39 -11.14 -0.76
N ARG A 241 18.52 -11.78 0.01
CA ARG A 241 18.39 -13.23 0.01
C ARG A 241 16.94 -13.68 0.02
N LYS A 242 16.71 -14.85 -0.57
CA LYS A 242 15.48 -15.63 -0.45
C LYS A 242 15.84 -16.96 0.22
N TRP A 243 15.23 -17.25 1.35
CA TRP A 243 15.53 -18.42 2.17
C TRP A 243 14.26 -19.27 2.37
N ARG A 244 14.36 -20.58 2.14
CA ARG A 244 13.31 -21.56 2.41
C ARG A 244 13.70 -22.55 3.50
N GLY A 245 14.97 -22.96 3.52
CA GLY A 245 15.43 -24.04 4.38
C GLY A 245 16.95 -24.08 4.47
N GLY A 246 17.48 -24.96 5.33
CA GLY A 246 18.93 -25.13 5.53
C GLY A 246 19.73 -25.43 4.25
N ASP A 247 19.09 -26.04 3.26
CA ASP A 247 19.63 -26.44 1.95
C ASP A 247 18.90 -25.76 0.78
N GLY A 248 18.17 -24.68 1.07
CA GLY A 248 17.33 -24.00 0.10
C GLY A 248 17.38 -22.50 0.29
N ALA A 249 18.47 -21.88 -0.16
CA ALA A 249 18.60 -20.42 -0.15
C ALA A 249 19.33 -19.88 -1.38
N TYR A 250 18.92 -18.69 -1.82
CA TYR A 250 19.56 -17.95 -2.90
C TYR A 250 19.94 -16.54 -2.43
N TYR A 251 21.13 -16.09 -2.81
CA TYR A 251 21.71 -14.83 -2.38
C TYR A 251 22.13 -14.00 -3.58
N PHE A 252 21.72 -12.73 -3.58
CA PHE A 252 22.37 -11.67 -4.34
C PHE A 252 23.28 -10.90 -3.38
N LEU A 253 24.58 -10.91 -3.69
CA LEU A 253 25.64 -10.35 -2.86
C LEU A 253 26.24 -9.11 -3.51
N ASN A 254 26.60 -8.12 -2.69
CA ASN A 254 27.22 -6.86 -3.10
C ASN A 254 26.47 -6.20 -4.26
N CYS A 255 25.14 -6.20 -4.20
CA CYS A 255 24.32 -5.51 -5.18
C CYS A 255 24.59 -4.01 -5.10
N THR A 256 24.81 -3.37 -6.23
CA THR A 256 25.00 -1.91 -6.30
C THR A 256 23.75 -1.29 -6.88
N ALA A 257 23.01 -0.54 -6.06
CA ALA A 257 21.90 0.29 -6.49
C ALA A 257 22.41 1.68 -6.90
N LYS A 258 21.92 2.22 -8.01
CA LYS A 258 22.24 3.57 -8.50
C LYS A 258 21.00 4.30 -8.98
N LYS A 259 20.93 5.59 -8.64
CA LYS A 259 19.91 6.50 -9.14
C LYS A 259 20.23 6.91 -10.58
N GLY A 260 19.34 6.57 -11.49
CA GLY A 260 19.38 6.98 -12.89
C GLY A 260 18.32 8.04 -13.22
N LYS A 261 18.30 8.48 -14.47
CA LYS A 261 17.28 9.42 -14.98
C LYS A 261 15.87 8.83 -14.96
N ASP A 262 15.78 7.51 -15.16
CA ASP A 262 14.53 6.77 -15.26
C ASP A 262 14.15 6.06 -13.95
N GLY A 263 14.83 6.40 -12.84
CA GLY A 263 14.64 5.80 -11.53
C GLY A 263 15.83 4.96 -11.06
N TRP A 264 15.62 4.21 -9.98
CA TRP A 264 16.64 3.36 -9.38
C TRP A 264 16.83 2.07 -10.17
N THR A 265 18.08 1.70 -10.37
CA THR A 265 18.47 0.42 -10.96
C THR A 265 19.50 -0.26 -10.07
N TYR A 266 19.68 -1.58 -10.20
CA TYR A 266 20.74 -2.28 -9.50
C TYR A 266 21.46 -3.28 -10.40
N THR A 267 22.69 -3.60 -10.01
CA THR A 267 23.48 -4.68 -10.61
C THR A 267 23.93 -5.64 -9.52
N ILE A 268 23.87 -6.94 -9.79
CA ILE A 268 24.31 -7.99 -8.86
C ILE A 268 25.85 -8.08 -8.91
N GLY A 269 26.50 -8.00 -7.76
CA GLY A 269 27.96 -8.15 -7.64
C GLY A 269 28.42 -9.60 -7.61
N GLY A 270 27.60 -10.48 -7.03
CA GLY A 270 27.79 -11.93 -7.03
C GLY A 270 26.53 -12.67 -6.60
N GLU A 271 26.47 -13.95 -6.95
CA GLU A 271 25.36 -14.84 -6.59
C GLU A 271 25.90 -16.02 -5.79
N ALA A 272 25.10 -16.52 -4.83
CA ALA A 272 25.42 -17.72 -4.08
C ALA A 272 24.16 -18.54 -3.82
N ILE A 273 24.35 -19.85 -3.60
CA ILE A 273 23.32 -20.82 -3.26
C ILE A 273 23.79 -21.58 -2.02
N SER A 274 22.87 -21.89 -1.12
CA SER A 274 23.07 -22.81 -0.01
C SER A 274 22.06 -23.94 -0.06
#